data_AF-A0A2W5YLA7-F1
#
_entry.id   AF-A0A2W5YLA7-F1
#
_cell.length_a   1.000
_cell.length_b   1.000
_cell.length_c   1.000
_cell.angle_alpha   90.00
_cell.angle_beta   90.00
_cell.angle_gamma   90.00
#
_symmetry.space_group_name_H-M   'P 1'
#
loop_
_entity.id
_entity.type
_entity.pdbx_description
1 polymer ?
#
loop_
_entity_poly.entity_id
_entity_poly.type
_entity_poly.pdbx_seq_one_letter_code
_entity_poly.pdbx_strand_id
1 'polypeptide(L)'
;MTDDCVWEIAFLMPNLHLGSAINFSGLAFVSSLDPRLERIRSTNEAARALLEGFCDHGGQKLRPAAVIYETSNSFGHLWDAIVDARNCLAVACVLNGWQLSVGHPNNFLIRDTDHFDFYPRWPSKDGKDLVYLGPAFQLVTHVGKTFIAQPHAYISPGHPTYSRTEPEENLLRHLQKVWARVHVTAKPRTGDLRLLRSLSIAYEAARVPQGMDNPLYDHGKHCAMWVSALETLAHPGKRGVSRGIVLDLLEKRELGNRRLAARRRMRLRKKQHRAVNLVQRLCVHLYQARNAFLHGNKLSMKVFVPKILARGIRLLDIAPVIYLAAIEALLKTHRPVRLRSNITPVARHAAFITSIMSYNTLEDALRRAVGWK
;
A
#
# COMPACT_ATOMS: atom_id res chain seq x y z
N MET A 1 19.89 -34.99 11.10
CA MET A 1 19.03 -34.06 11.87
C MET A 1 18.68 -32.94 10.93
N THR A 2 17.42 -32.86 10.49
CA THR A 2 16.95 -31.67 9.77
C THR A 2 17.05 -30.50 10.75
N ASP A 3 17.80 -29.46 10.42
CA ASP A 3 17.75 -28.20 11.16
C ASP A 3 16.30 -27.72 11.09
N ASP A 4 15.54 -27.96 12.17
CA ASP A 4 14.17 -27.48 12.27
C ASP A 4 14.22 -25.97 12.17
N CYS A 5 13.59 -25.42 11.12
CA CYS A 5 13.51 -23.98 10.90
C CYS A 5 12.86 -23.32 12.14
N VAL A 6 13.67 -22.60 12.94
CA VAL A 6 13.20 -21.92 14.15
C VAL A 6 12.68 -20.54 13.77
N TRP A 7 11.39 -20.31 14.03
CA TRP A 7 10.71 -19.03 13.82
C TRP A 7 10.69 -18.21 15.11
N GLU A 8 10.92 -16.91 14.98
CA GLU A 8 10.76 -15.93 16.06
C GLU A 8 9.74 -14.86 15.69
N ILE A 9 9.11 -14.26 16.70
CA ILE A 9 8.20 -13.12 16.51
C ILE A 9 9.02 -11.84 16.42
N ALA A 10 8.71 -11.01 15.43
CA ALA A 10 9.26 -9.66 15.34
C ALA A 10 8.28 -8.62 15.91
N PHE A 11 7.08 -8.53 15.33
CA PHE A 11 6.08 -7.52 15.68
C PHE A 11 4.67 -8.11 15.68
N LEU A 12 3.76 -7.44 16.37
CA LEU A 12 2.33 -7.65 16.20
C LEU A 12 1.71 -6.50 15.42
N MET A 13 0.60 -6.81 14.77
CA MET A 13 -0.18 -5.91 13.94
C MET A 13 -1.63 -5.94 14.45
N PRO A 14 -1.96 -5.11 15.44
CA PRO A 14 -3.18 -5.29 16.23
C PRO A 14 -4.47 -4.96 15.48
N ASN A 15 -4.36 -4.17 14.41
CA ASN A 15 -5.50 -3.80 13.56
C ASN A 15 -5.69 -4.72 12.35
N LEU A 16 -4.77 -5.68 12.14
CA LEU A 16 -4.77 -6.54 10.97
C LEU A 16 -5.35 -7.90 11.32
N HIS A 17 -6.29 -8.35 10.50
CA HIS A 17 -6.76 -9.73 10.50
C HIS A 17 -6.32 -10.44 9.23
N LEU A 18 -5.81 -11.67 9.39
CA LEU A 18 -5.35 -12.51 8.30
C LEU A 18 -6.09 -13.85 8.33
N GLY A 19 -6.67 -14.23 7.20
CA GLY A 19 -7.26 -15.55 7.01
C GLY A 19 -6.21 -16.63 6.73
N SER A 20 -5.06 -16.25 6.18
CA SER A 20 -3.95 -17.15 5.86
C SER A 20 -2.61 -16.42 5.94
N ALA A 21 -1.52 -17.18 6.01
CA ALA A 21 -0.18 -16.63 6.03
C ALA A 21 0.22 -16.02 4.68
N ILE A 22 0.84 -14.85 4.72
CA ILE A 22 1.46 -14.19 3.57
C ILE A 22 2.97 -14.29 3.73
N ASN A 23 3.58 -15.16 2.93
CA ASN A 23 4.99 -15.50 3.06
C ASN A 23 5.87 -14.61 2.17
N PHE A 24 7.00 -14.23 2.72
CA PHE A 24 8.19 -13.72 2.07
C PHE A 24 9.31 -14.75 2.32
N SER A 25 10.41 -14.70 1.55
CA SER A 25 11.51 -15.66 1.74
C SER A 25 12.18 -15.47 3.11
N GLY A 26 11.82 -16.32 4.08
CA GLY A 26 12.27 -16.30 5.48
C GLY A 26 11.59 -15.27 6.39
N LEU A 27 10.45 -14.72 5.96
CA LEU A 27 9.60 -13.82 6.76
C LEU A 27 8.14 -14.12 6.45
N ALA A 28 7.24 -14.04 7.43
CA ALA A 28 5.82 -14.23 7.17
C ALA A 28 4.94 -13.29 8.00
N PHE A 29 3.86 -12.82 7.37
CA PHE A 29 2.73 -12.22 8.07
C PHE A 29 1.72 -13.33 8.34
N VAL A 30 1.38 -13.55 9.59
CA VAL A 30 0.61 -14.73 10.00
C VAL A 30 -0.61 -14.36 10.82
N SER A 31 -1.66 -15.16 10.67
CA SER A 31 -2.83 -15.10 11.55
C SER A 31 -2.42 -15.45 12.98
N SER A 32 -3.19 -15.00 13.96
CA SER A 32 -2.98 -15.41 15.36
C SER A 32 -3.10 -16.93 15.53
N LEU A 33 -3.75 -17.65 14.62
CA LEU A 33 -3.95 -19.10 14.68
C LEU A 33 -2.88 -19.89 13.89
N ASP A 34 -1.85 -19.22 13.38
CA ASP A 34 -0.79 -19.91 12.63
C ASP A 34 -0.02 -20.89 13.54
N PRO A 35 0.15 -22.16 13.14
CA PRO A 35 0.84 -23.17 13.95
C PRO A 35 2.26 -22.79 14.37
N ARG A 36 2.96 -21.95 13.58
CA ARG A 36 4.32 -21.50 13.90
C ARG A 36 4.36 -20.65 15.17
N LEU A 37 3.25 -20.05 15.56
CA LEU A 37 3.15 -19.25 16.79
C LEU A 37 3.04 -20.10 18.05
N GLU A 38 2.65 -21.38 17.97
CA GLU A 38 2.49 -22.23 19.16
C GLU A 38 3.80 -22.43 19.94
N ARG A 39 4.89 -22.71 19.22
CA ARG A 39 6.22 -22.81 19.82
C ARG A 39 6.68 -21.47 20.40
N ILE A 40 6.37 -20.36 19.73
CA ILE A 40 6.73 -19.02 20.20
C ILE A 40 5.99 -18.71 21.52
N ARG A 41 4.70 -19.03 21.62
CA ARG A 41 3.90 -18.84 22.85
C ARG A 41 4.45 -19.64 24.02
N SER A 42 4.88 -20.88 23.78
CA SER A 42 5.36 -21.77 24.86
C SER A 42 6.77 -21.42 25.34
N THR A 43 7.57 -20.72 24.53
CA THR A 43 8.98 -20.43 24.83
C THR A 43 9.27 -18.97 25.15
N ASN A 44 8.37 -18.04 24.82
CA ASN A 44 8.56 -16.60 25.01
C ASN A 44 7.33 -15.98 25.70
N GLU A 45 7.49 -15.62 26.98
CA GLU A 45 6.42 -15.08 27.82
C GLU A 45 5.89 -13.73 27.31
N ALA A 46 6.80 -12.85 26.87
CA ALA A 46 6.46 -11.56 26.29
C ALA A 46 5.67 -11.70 24.98
N ALA A 47 6.06 -12.64 24.12
CA ALA A 47 5.35 -12.95 22.89
C ALA A 47 3.94 -13.49 23.18
N ARG A 48 3.83 -14.42 24.14
CA ARG A 48 2.53 -14.96 24.58
C ARG A 48 1.62 -13.85 25.07
N ALA A 49 2.11 -12.98 25.96
CA ALA A 49 1.34 -11.85 26.46
C ALA A 49 0.87 -10.92 25.33
N LEU A 50 1.75 -10.58 24.39
CA LEU A 50 1.35 -9.76 23.24
C LEU A 50 0.31 -10.45 22.34
N LEU A 51 0.42 -11.76 22.12
CA LEU A 51 -0.51 -12.51 21.26
C LEU A 51 -1.90 -12.70 21.90
N GLU A 52 -2.00 -12.69 23.23
CA GLU A 52 -3.21 -13.02 23.99
C GLU A 52 -3.86 -11.83 24.70
N GLY A 53 -3.13 -10.73 24.89
CA GLY A 53 -3.55 -9.62 25.74
C GLY A 53 -4.34 -8.50 25.06
N PHE A 54 -4.66 -8.60 23.77
CA PHE A 54 -5.40 -7.54 23.08
C PHE A 54 -6.91 -7.67 23.28
N CYS A 55 -7.54 -6.54 23.63
CA CYS A 55 -8.99 -6.38 23.65
C CYS A 55 -9.41 -5.12 22.90
N ASP A 56 -10.64 -5.06 22.41
CA ASP A 56 -11.23 -3.84 21.89
C ASP A 56 -11.69 -2.89 23.03
N HIS A 57 -12.29 -1.76 22.67
CA HIS A 57 -12.82 -0.79 23.65
C HIS A 57 -13.99 -1.34 24.48
N GLY A 58 -14.68 -2.38 23.99
CA GLY A 58 -15.76 -3.07 24.70
C GLY A 58 -15.27 -4.24 25.56
N GLY A 59 -13.95 -4.49 25.62
CA GLY A 59 -13.36 -5.61 26.35
C GLY A 59 -13.43 -6.95 25.61
N GLN A 60 -13.88 -6.98 24.35
CA GLN A 60 -13.86 -8.20 23.54
C GLN A 60 -12.42 -8.56 23.18
N LYS A 61 -12.03 -9.82 23.43
CA LYS A 61 -10.71 -10.32 23.05
C LYS A 61 -10.49 -10.24 21.54
N LEU A 62 -9.33 -9.72 21.16
CA LEU A 62 -8.88 -9.63 19.79
C LEU A 62 -7.76 -10.63 19.51
N ARG A 63 -7.60 -10.94 18.23
CA ARG A 63 -6.62 -11.89 17.71
C ARG A 63 -5.74 -11.19 16.68
N PRO A 64 -4.68 -10.51 17.14
CA PRO A 64 -3.82 -9.72 16.27
C PRO A 64 -3.05 -10.61 15.30
N ALA A 65 -2.80 -10.12 14.08
CA ALA A 65 -1.80 -10.72 13.20
C ALA A 65 -0.39 -10.49 13.77
N ALA A 66 0.55 -11.34 13.36
CA ALA A 66 1.95 -11.24 13.76
C ALA A 66 2.88 -11.27 12.55
N VAL A 67 4.05 -10.67 12.71
CA VAL A 67 5.19 -10.83 11.81
C VAL A 67 6.17 -11.77 12.46
N ILE A 68 6.52 -12.84 11.75
CA ILE A 68 7.53 -13.81 12.18
C ILE A 68 8.65 -13.91 11.14
N TYR A 69 9.84 -14.29 11.58
CA TYR A 69 11.00 -14.50 10.71
C TYR A 69 11.74 -15.79 11.07
N GLU A 70 12.42 -16.35 10.06
CA GLU A 70 13.27 -17.53 10.23
C GLU A 70 14.63 -17.08 10.77
N THR A 71 15.03 -17.63 11.91
CA THR A 71 16.34 -17.33 12.53
C THR A 71 17.53 -17.84 11.71
N SER A 72 17.31 -18.85 10.86
CA SER A 72 18.30 -19.37 9.91
C SER A 72 18.57 -18.42 8.74
N ASN A 73 17.68 -17.46 8.49
CA ASN A 73 17.84 -16.52 7.40
C ASN A 73 18.68 -15.31 7.82
N SER A 74 19.75 -15.03 7.06
CA SER A 74 20.66 -13.93 7.35
C SER A 74 20.26 -12.67 6.58
N PHE A 75 19.34 -11.89 7.14
CA PHE A 75 19.03 -10.57 6.62
C PHE A 75 20.18 -9.60 6.94
N GLY A 76 20.63 -8.82 5.95
CA GLY A 76 21.64 -7.78 6.19
C GLY A 76 21.19 -6.74 7.23
N HIS A 77 19.93 -6.29 7.11
CA HIS A 77 19.25 -5.44 8.09
C HIS A 77 17.81 -5.94 8.28
N LEU A 78 17.58 -6.74 9.34
CA LEU A 78 16.28 -7.37 9.60
C LEU A 78 15.14 -6.35 9.71
N TRP A 79 15.38 -5.20 10.37
CA TRP A 79 14.37 -4.16 10.51
C TRP A 79 13.91 -3.61 9.16
N ASP A 80 14.85 -3.27 8.27
CA ASP A 80 14.54 -2.76 6.94
C ASP A 80 13.79 -3.81 6.11
N ALA A 81 14.20 -5.08 6.21
CA ALA A 81 13.52 -6.19 5.55
C ALA A 81 12.07 -6.32 6.02
N ILE A 82 11.82 -6.27 7.34
CA ILE A 82 10.47 -6.34 7.91
C ILE A 82 9.61 -5.15 7.46
N VAL A 83 10.14 -3.93 7.56
CA VAL A 83 9.42 -2.70 7.21
C VAL A 83 9.07 -2.69 5.72
N ASP A 84 10.01 -3.05 4.84
CA ASP A 84 9.75 -3.11 3.41
C ASP A 84 8.77 -4.21 3.03
N ALA A 85 8.81 -5.38 3.69
CA ALA A 85 7.82 -6.44 3.48
C ALA A 85 6.42 -5.96 3.87
N ARG A 86 6.30 -5.27 5.00
CA ARG A 86 5.06 -4.67 5.49
C ARG A 86 4.53 -3.63 4.51
N ASN A 87 5.40 -2.76 3.98
CA ASN A 87 5.02 -1.76 2.98
C ASN A 87 4.56 -2.42 1.67
N CYS A 88 5.22 -3.50 1.23
CA CYS A 88 4.80 -4.26 0.05
C CYS A 88 3.39 -4.82 0.21
N LEU A 89 3.11 -5.48 1.34
CA LEU A 89 1.80 -6.05 1.64
C LEU A 89 0.74 -4.96 1.79
N ALA A 90 0.98 -3.98 2.66
CA ALA A 90 0.02 -2.94 3.01
C ALA A 90 -0.41 -2.15 1.77
N VAL A 91 0.55 -1.68 0.97
CA VAL A 91 0.27 -0.91 -0.23
C VAL A 91 -0.44 -1.79 -1.28
N ALA A 92 -0.10 -3.07 -1.43
CA ALA A 92 -0.81 -3.95 -2.35
C ALA A 92 -2.30 -4.14 -1.97
N CYS A 93 -2.61 -4.25 -0.67
CA CYS A 93 -3.98 -4.30 -0.16
C CYS A 93 -4.71 -2.96 -0.38
N VAL A 94 -4.09 -1.86 0.03
CA VAL A 94 -4.69 -0.52 -0.07
C VAL A 94 -4.98 -0.13 -1.51
N LEU A 95 -4.06 -0.40 -2.44
CA LEU A 95 -4.29 -0.12 -3.86
C LEU A 95 -5.45 -0.94 -4.42
N ASN A 96 -5.59 -2.21 -4.00
CA ASN A 96 -6.72 -3.03 -4.37
C ASN A 96 -8.04 -2.51 -3.78
N GLY A 97 -8.02 -2.13 -2.50
CA GLY A 97 -9.16 -1.52 -1.82
C GLY A 97 -9.63 -0.25 -2.53
N TRP A 98 -8.73 0.66 -2.86
CA TRP A 98 -9.10 1.91 -3.54
C TRP A 98 -9.63 1.69 -4.95
N GLN A 99 -8.99 0.88 -5.80
CA GLN A 99 -9.50 0.68 -7.16
C GLN A 99 -10.92 0.09 -7.18
N LEU A 100 -11.26 -0.78 -6.21
CA LEU A 100 -12.61 -1.36 -6.09
C LEU A 100 -13.60 -0.44 -5.37
N SER A 101 -13.14 0.55 -4.59
CA SER A 101 -14.01 1.44 -3.81
C SER A 101 -14.38 2.73 -4.51
N VAL A 102 -13.57 3.21 -5.47
CA VAL A 102 -13.84 4.47 -6.16
C VAL A 102 -15.21 4.42 -6.84
N GLY A 103 -16.13 5.30 -6.42
CA GLY A 103 -17.50 5.35 -6.94
C GLY A 103 -18.47 4.36 -6.29
N HIS A 104 -18.05 3.60 -5.26
CA HIS A 104 -18.89 2.66 -4.52
C HIS A 104 -18.82 2.95 -3.00
N PRO A 105 -19.96 3.16 -2.32
CA PRO A 105 -19.98 3.51 -0.90
C PRO A 105 -19.70 2.31 0.02
N ASN A 106 -20.02 1.09 -0.41
CA ASN A 106 -19.95 -0.12 0.42
C ASN A 106 -18.84 -1.04 -0.07
N ASN A 107 -17.61 -0.76 0.35
CA ASN A 107 -16.47 -1.65 0.13
C ASN A 107 -15.76 -1.93 1.46
N PHE A 108 -15.60 -3.21 1.75
CA PHE A 108 -15.02 -3.75 2.99
C PHE A 108 -13.54 -4.16 2.85
N LEU A 109 -12.88 -3.70 1.79
CA LEU A 109 -11.44 -3.84 1.62
C LEU A 109 -10.70 -2.75 2.39
N ILE A 110 -9.51 -3.10 2.87
CA ILE A 110 -8.64 -2.15 3.56
C ILE A 110 -8.19 -1.04 2.58
N ARG A 111 -8.35 0.22 3.00
CA ARG A 111 -7.97 1.42 2.24
C ARG A 111 -6.91 2.26 2.92
N ASP A 112 -6.66 1.99 4.19
CA ASP A 112 -5.74 2.77 5.01
C ASP A 112 -4.63 1.87 5.54
N THR A 113 -3.40 2.38 5.51
CA THR A 113 -2.20 1.61 5.84
C THR A 113 -2.01 1.39 7.32
N ASP A 114 -2.63 2.18 8.18
CA ASP A 114 -2.60 2.02 9.65
C ASP A 114 -3.17 0.68 10.15
N HIS A 115 -3.94 -0.05 9.31
CA HIS A 115 -4.27 -1.45 9.59
C HIS A 115 -3.01 -2.31 9.74
N PHE A 116 -1.92 -1.93 9.08
CA PHE A 116 -0.65 -2.65 9.02
C PHE A 116 0.43 -2.04 9.95
N ASP A 117 0.06 -1.16 10.87
CA ASP A 117 1.02 -0.61 11.82
C ASP A 117 1.50 -1.67 12.81
N PHE A 118 2.79 -1.63 13.13
CA PHE A 118 3.36 -2.45 14.18
C PHE A 118 2.97 -1.89 15.54
N TYR A 119 2.61 -2.78 16.46
CA TYR A 119 2.48 -2.42 17.85
C TYR A 119 3.84 -1.92 18.37
N PRO A 120 3.91 -0.81 19.13
CA PRO A 120 5.17 -0.18 19.49
C PRO A 120 5.96 -0.92 20.58
N ARG A 121 5.56 -2.15 20.92
CA ARG A 121 6.28 -3.01 21.87
C ARG A 121 6.55 -4.38 21.26
N TRP A 122 7.70 -4.94 21.55
CA TRP A 122 8.12 -6.27 21.10
C TRP A 122 8.85 -7.02 22.22
N PRO A 123 8.99 -8.35 22.12
CA PRO A 123 9.70 -9.14 23.13
C PRO A 123 11.18 -8.75 23.26
N SER A 124 11.71 -8.80 24.48
CA SER A 124 13.14 -8.81 24.75
C SER A 124 13.82 -10.07 24.20
N LYS A 125 15.15 -10.05 24.10
CA LYS A 125 15.94 -11.18 23.58
C LYS A 125 15.78 -12.47 24.41
N ASP A 126 15.59 -12.34 25.72
CA ASP A 126 15.34 -13.47 26.63
C ASP A 126 13.84 -13.83 26.73
N GLY A 127 12.96 -13.09 26.05
CA GLY A 127 11.54 -13.35 25.95
C GLY A 127 10.72 -13.09 27.23
N LYS A 128 11.29 -12.42 28.23
CA LYS A 128 10.63 -12.17 29.53
C LYS A 128 9.99 -10.78 29.64
N ASP A 129 10.51 -9.82 28.90
CA ASP A 129 10.12 -8.42 29.01
C ASP A 129 9.60 -7.88 27.68
N LEU A 130 8.84 -6.78 27.76
CA LEU A 130 8.46 -5.98 26.61
C LEU A 130 9.39 -4.79 26.48
N VAL A 131 9.93 -4.62 25.28
CA VAL A 131 10.78 -3.50 24.91
C VAL A 131 9.97 -2.49 24.12
N TYR A 132 10.15 -1.21 24.45
CA TYR A 132 9.69 -0.05 23.70
C TYR A 132 10.89 0.83 23.39
N LEU A 133 11.04 1.24 22.12
CA LEU A 133 12.02 2.24 21.71
C LEU A 133 11.29 3.41 21.04
N GLY A 134 11.15 4.50 21.78
CA GLY A 134 10.61 5.75 21.28
C GLY A 134 11.71 6.79 21.02
N PRO A 135 11.38 7.90 20.33
CA PRO A 135 12.34 8.98 20.09
C PRO A 135 12.80 9.69 21.37
N ALA A 136 12.00 9.63 22.45
CA ALA A 136 12.28 10.32 23.71
C ALA A 136 12.89 9.41 24.78
N PHE A 137 12.58 8.11 24.79
CA PHE A 137 13.10 7.18 25.78
C PHE A 137 12.97 5.73 25.30
N GLN A 138 13.79 4.86 25.91
CA GLN A 138 13.69 3.41 25.82
C GLN A 138 13.11 2.88 27.13
N LEU A 139 12.18 1.94 27.05
CA LEU A 139 11.55 1.31 28.20
C LEU A 139 11.60 -0.20 28.06
N VAL A 140 11.97 -0.88 29.14
CA VAL A 140 11.85 -2.33 29.30
C VAL A 140 10.88 -2.57 30.45
N THR A 141 9.84 -3.37 30.22
CA THR A 141 8.80 -3.64 31.21
C THR A 141 8.60 -5.14 31.32
N HIS A 142 8.74 -5.67 32.54
CA HIS A 142 8.46 -7.07 32.79
C HIS A 142 7.00 -7.41 32.49
N VAL A 143 6.79 -8.57 31.86
CA VAL A 143 5.45 -9.04 31.50
C VAL A 143 4.76 -9.53 32.75
N GLY A 144 3.88 -8.71 33.32
CA GLY A 144 3.05 -9.11 34.45
C GLY A 144 2.01 -10.18 34.05
N LYS A 145 1.35 -10.77 35.06
CA LYS A 145 0.30 -11.80 34.87
C LYS A 145 -0.91 -11.34 34.04
N THR A 146 -1.10 -10.03 33.87
CA THR A 146 -2.25 -9.43 33.18
C THR A 146 -1.81 -8.31 32.24
N PHE A 147 -1.04 -8.65 31.20
CA PHE A 147 -0.82 -7.72 30.10
C PHE A 147 -2.14 -7.50 29.34
N ILE A 148 -2.55 -6.25 29.24
CA ILE A 148 -3.72 -5.83 28.45
C ILE A 148 -3.29 -4.71 27.52
N ALA A 149 -3.62 -4.86 26.24
CA ALA A 149 -3.37 -3.86 25.21
C ALA A 149 -4.61 -3.63 24.36
N GLN A 150 -4.61 -2.50 23.66
CA GLN A 150 -5.67 -2.11 22.75
C GLN A 150 -5.08 -1.84 21.36
N PRO A 151 -5.86 -2.09 20.29
CA PRO A 151 -5.54 -1.66 18.93
C PRO A 151 -5.58 -0.13 18.82
N HIS A 152 -5.19 0.40 17.66
CA HIS A 152 -5.27 1.84 17.44
C HIS A 152 -6.73 2.30 17.39
N ALA A 153 -7.11 3.28 18.21
CA ALA A 153 -8.50 3.63 18.45
C ALA A 153 -9.25 4.24 17.25
N TYR A 154 -8.51 4.83 16.31
CA TYR A 154 -9.07 5.54 15.16
C TYR A 154 -9.41 4.61 13.97
N ILE A 155 -9.11 3.32 14.08
CA ILE A 155 -9.51 2.29 13.11
C ILE A 155 -10.32 1.23 13.84
N SER A 156 -11.43 0.84 13.23
CA SER A 156 -12.17 -0.32 13.71
C SER A 156 -11.26 -1.54 13.61
N PRO A 157 -11.00 -2.28 14.71
CA PRO A 157 -10.18 -3.47 14.68
C PRO A 157 -10.72 -4.42 13.61
N GLY A 158 -9.82 -5.01 12.82
CA GLY A 158 -10.19 -5.73 11.60
C GLY A 158 -11.21 -6.84 11.86
N HIS A 159 -12.49 -6.54 11.65
CA HIS A 159 -13.52 -7.56 11.67
C HIS A 159 -13.43 -8.31 10.34
N PRO A 160 -13.41 -9.66 10.33
CA PRO A 160 -13.21 -10.46 9.11
C PRO A 160 -14.17 -10.09 7.97
N THR A 161 -15.36 -9.63 8.32
CA THR A 161 -16.39 -9.18 7.37
C THR A 161 -16.12 -7.78 6.78
N TYR A 162 -15.49 -6.88 7.54
CA TYR A 162 -15.46 -5.44 7.24
C TYR A 162 -14.05 -4.88 6.95
N SER A 163 -13.01 -5.68 7.13
CA SER A 163 -11.61 -5.29 6.87
C SER A 163 -10.84 -6.46 6.26
N ARG A 164 -11.15 -6.76 4.99
CA ARG A 164 -10.57 -7.89 4.28
C ARG A 164 -9.18 -7.54 3.75
N THR A 165 -8.19 -8.33 4.16
CA THR A 165 -6.81 -8.23 3.70
C THR A 165 -6.64 -8.93 2.36
N GLU A 166 -7.08 -8.27 1.28
CA GLU A 166 -7.01 -8.81 -0.09
C GLU A 166 -6.05 -7.96 -0.93
N PRO A 167 -4.76 -8.35 -1.03
CA PRO A 167 -3.81 -7.66 -1.90
C PRO A 167 -4.15 -7.87 -3.37
N GLU A 168 -3.77 -6.92 -4.24
CA GLU A 168 -3.71 -7.22 -5.68
C GLU A 168 -2.60 -8.25 -5.90
N GLU A 169 -3.00 -9.48 -6.23
CA GLU A 169 -2.12 -10.66 -6.17
C GLU A 169 -0.94 -10.54 -7.14
N ASN A 170 -1.14 -10.00 -8.34
CA ASN A 170 -0.06 -9.87 -9.30
C ASN A 170 0.99 -8.88 -8.81
N LEU A 171 0.56 -7.72 -8.30
CA LEU A 171 1.40 -6.71 -7.72
C LEU A 171 2.19 -7.29 -6.55
N LEU A 172 1.52 -7.91 -5.57
CA LEU A 172 2.19 -8.47 -4.40
C LEU A 172 3.26 -9.48 -4.80
N ARG A 173 2.98 -10.37 -5.76
CA ARG A 173 3.98 -11.33 -6.28
C ARG A 173 5.20 -10.64 -6.89
N HIS A 174 5.02 -9.52 -7.60
CA HIS A 174 6.15 -8.75 -8.14
C HIS A 174 6.92 -8.03 -7.03
N LEU A 175 6.22 -7.48 -6.04
CA LEU A 175 6.82 -6.81 -4.89
C LEU A 175 7.63 -7.78 -4.01
N GLN A 176 7.12 -8.99 -3.76
CA GLN A 176 7.86 -10.06 -3.07
C GLN A 176 9.16 -10.41 -3.80
N LYS A 177 9.15 -10.46 -5.14
CA LYS A 177 10.38 -10.68 -5.94
C LYS A 177 11.37 -9.52 -5.82
N VAL A 178 10.89 -8.28 -5.77
CA VAL A 178 11.75 -7.09 -5.54
C VAL A 178 12.35 -7.17 -4.14
N TRP A 179 11.51 -7.38 -3.13
CA TRP A 179 11.91 -7.52 -1.74
C TRP A 179 12.99 -8.59 -1.55
N ALA A 180 12.77 -9.79 -2.10
CA ALA A 180 13.73 -10.89 -1.98
C ALA A 180 15.08 -10.56 -2.65
N ARG A 181 15.08 -9.83 -3.77
CA ARG A 181 16.34 -9.39 -4.39
C ARG A 181 17.14 -8.42 -3.52
N VAL A 182 16.45 -7.55 -2.81
CA VAL A 182 17.09 -6.57 -1.94
C VAL A 182 17.57 -7.22 -0.64
N HIS A 183 16.69 -7.95 0.05
CA HIS A 183 16.89 -8.35 1.43
C HIS A 183 17.40 -9.77 1.63
N VAL A 184 17.18 -10.66 0.66
CA VAL A 184 17.58 -12.08 0.77
C VAL A 184 18.79 -12.37 -0.10
N THR A 185 18.76 -11.98 -1.38
CA THR A 185 19.87 -12.27 -2.30
C THR A 185 20.93 -11.17 -2.34
N ALA A 186 20.67 -10.02 -1.71
CA ALA A 186 21.52 -8.83 -1.71
C ALA A 186 21.97 -8.39 -3.12
N LYS A 187 21.11 -8.60 -4.13
CA LYS A 187 21.37 -8.29 -5.56
C LYS A 187 20.26 -7.38 -6.10
N PRO A 188 20.14 -6.14 -5.60
CA PRO A 188 19.14 -5.19 -6.07
C PRO A 188 19.37 -4.84 -7.55
N ARG A 189 18.28 -4.81 -8.33
CA ARG A 189 18.32 -4.27 -9.71
C ARG A 189 18.17 -2.76 -9.70
N THR A 190 18.52 -2.14 -10.82
CA THR A 190 18.29 -0.72 -11.07
C THR A 190 16.82 -0.35 -10.79
N GLY A 191 16.60 0.43 -9.74
CA GLY A 191 15.26 0.91 -9.36
C GLY A 191 14.56 0.11 -8.26
N ASP A 192 15.09 -1.03 -7.80
CA ASP A 192 14.48 -1.83 -6.72
C ASP A 192 14.38 -1.01 -5.42
N LEU A 193 15.50 -0.44 -4.95
CA LEU A 193 15.53 0.42 -3.76
C LEU A 193 14.64 1.66 -3.91
N ARG A 194 14.54 2.20 -5.13
CA ARG A 194 13.68 3.34 -5.43
C ARG A 194 12.20 2.97 -5.31
N LEU A 195 11.82 1.78 -5.77
CA LEU A 195 10.47 1.24 -5.62
C LEU A 195 10.14 1.02 -4.14
N LEU A 196 11.01 0.39 -3.36
CA LEU A 196 10.80 0.17 -1.92
C LEU A 196 10.66 1.49 -1.16
N ARG A 197 11.54 2.47 -1.43
CA ARG A 197 11.42 3.83 -0.88
C ARG A 197 10.12 4.51 -1.27
N SER A 198 9.70 4.36 -2.52
CA SER A 198 8.41 4.88 -2.99
C SER A 198 7.22 4.24 -2.27
N LEU A 199 7.28 2.93 -2.00
CA LEU A 199 6.26 2.22 -1.23
C LEU A 199 6.22 2.70 0.23
N SER A 200 7.36 3.00 0.85
CA SER A 200 7.39 3.62 2.18
C SER A 200 6.70 4.98 2.21
N ILE A 201 6.89 5.82 1.19
CA ILE A 201 6.20 7.13 1.11
C ILE A 201 4.71 6.93 0.82
N ALA A 202 4.35 5.98 -0.05
CA ALA A 202 2.97 5.63 -0.33
C ALA A 202 2.26 5.04 0.91
N TYR A 203 3.01 4.35 1.76
CA TYR A 203 2.52 3.86 3.04
C TYR A 203 1.99 5.01 3.88
N GLU A 204 2.80 6.05 4.09
CA GLU A 204 2.39 7.25 4.83
C GLU A 204 1.30 8.06 4.10
N ALA A 205 1.34 8.11 2.78
CA ALA A 205 0.34 8.83 1.97
C ALA A 205 -1.08 8.24 2.10
N ALA A 206 -1.16 6.94 2.41
CA ALA A 206 -2.39 6.18 2.55
C ALA A 206 -2.85 6.00 4.00
N ARG A 207 -2.28 6.72 4.96
CA ARG A 207 -2.77 6.66 6.34
C ARG A 207 -4.13 7.33 6.48
N VAL A 208 -4.87 6.97 7.52
CA VAL A 208 -6.06 7.71 7.93
C VAL A 208 -5.63 9.13 8.29
N PRO A 209 -6.30 10.18 7.77
CA PRO A 209 -6.08 11.54 8.23
C PRO A 209 -6.36 11.64 9.73
N GLN A 210 -5.30 11.74 10.54
CA GLN A 210 -5.38 11.79 12.00
C GLN A 210 -5.09 13.19 12.54
N GLY A 211 -5.89 13.61 13.52
CA GLY A 211 -5.47 14.59 14.50
C GLY A 211 -5.49 16.06 14.09
N MET A 212 -6.38 16.51 13.20
CA MET A 212 -6.53 17.96 12.95
C MET A 212 -7.99 18.41 12.79
N ASP A 213 -8.30 19.59 13.35
CA ASP A 213 -9.59 20.28 13.20
C ASP A 213 -9.80 20.87 11.77
N ASN A 214 -8.81 20.75 10.87
CA ASN A 214 -8.87 21.33 9.53
C ASN A 214 -8.65 20.29 8.41
N PRO A 215 -9.75 19.74 7.86
CA PRO A 215 -9.71 18.73 6.79
C PRO A 215 -8.97 19.18 5.52
N LEU A 216 -8.92 20.49 5.22
CA LEU A 216 -8.24 20.99 4.02
C LEU A 216 -6.72 20.85 4.12
N TYR A 217 -6.17 20.98 5.32
CA TYR A 217 -4.72 20.86 5.53
C TYR A 217 -4.27 19.41 5.44
N ASP A 218 -5.03 18.49 6.00
CA ASP A 218 -4.73 17.06 5.86
C ASP A 218 -4.83 16.61 4.40
N HIS A 219 -5.86 17.08 3.69
CA HIS A 219 -5.94 16.82 2.25
C HIS A 219 -4.69 17.31 1.50
N GLY A 220 -4.19 18.49 1.87
CA GLY A 220 -2.95 19.05 1.34
C GLY A 220 -1.71 18.20 1.64
N LYS A 221 -1.53 17.77 2.89
CA LYS A 221 -0.43 16.89 3.32
C LYS A 221 -0.43 15.56 2.56
N HIS A 222 -1.59 14.89 2.48
CA HIS A 222 -1.70 13.62 1.77
C HIS A 222 -1.48 13.79 0.26
N CYS A 223 -1.97 14.88 -0.35
CA CYS A 223 -1.64 15.18 -1.75
C CYS A 223 -0.12 15.35 -1.95
N ALA A 224 0.56 15.99 -1.00
CA ALA A 224 2.02 16.14 -1.05
C ALA A 224 2.75 14.80 -0.95
N MET A 225 2.30 13.91 -0.05
CA MET A 225 2.87 12.58 0.11
C MET A 225 2.66 11.69 -1.13
N TRP A 226 1.46 11.69 -1.71
CA TRP A 226 1.20 10.94 -2.96
C TRP A 226 2.04 11.45 -4.13
N VAL A 227 2.22 12.78 -4.26
CA VAL A 227 3.13 13.35 -5.27
C VAL A 227 4.57 12.92 -5.00
N SER A 228 5.01 12.92 -3.74
CA SER A 228 6.36 12.49 -3.34
C SER A 228 6.62 11.01 -3.65
N ALA A 229 5.62 10.14 -3.43
CA ALA A 229 5.69 8.74 -3.82
C ALA A 229 5.85 8.59 -5.34
N LEU A 230 5.02 9.27 -6.13
CA LEU A 230 5.12 9.26 -7.60
C LEU A 230 6.48 9.79 -8.11
N GLU A 231 6.96 10.89 -7.54
CA GLU A 231 8.27 11.47 -7.89
C GLU A 231 9.41 10.50 -7.54
N THR A 232 9.36 9.90 -6.35
CA THR A 232 10.33 8.90 -5.92
C THR A 232 10.33 7.71 -6.87
N LEU A 233 9.16 7.16 -7.22
CA LEU A 233 9.04 6.05 -8.17
C LEU A 233 9.66 6.36 -9.54
N ALA A 234 9.45 7.58 -10.03
CA ALA A 234 9.89 8.04 -11.34
C ALA A 234 11.34 8.57 -11.36
N HIS A 235 12.03 8.62 -10.22
CA HIS A 235 13.31 9.31 -10.08
C HIS A 235 14.40 8.72 -11.01
N PRO A 236 15.04 9.50 -11.90
CA PRO A 236 15.98 8.99 -12.91
C PRO A 236 17.36 8.60 -12.32
N GLY A 237 17.59 8.90 -11.04
CA GLY A 237 18.79 8.52 -10.27
C GLY A 237 19.78 9.67 -10.09
N LYS A 238 20.04 10.47 -11.13
CA LYS A 238 21.10 11.52 -11.09
C LYS A 238 20.59 12.97 -11.16
N ARG A 239 19.33 13.20 -11.53
CA ARG A 239 18.73 14.54 -11.68
C ARG A 239 17.45 14.63 -10.87
N GLY A 240 17.07 15.84 -10.50
CA GLY A 240 15.78 16.12 -9.86
C GLY A 240 14.60 15.62 -10.70
N VAL A 241 13.52 15.24 -10.02
CA VAL A 241 12.31 14.76 -10.69
C VAL A 241 11.43 15.93 -11.02
N SER A 242 10.99 15.98 -12.27
CA SER A 242 9.97 16.93 -12.68
C SER A 242 8.65 16.18 -12.84
N ARG A 243 7.53 16.91 -12.68
CA ARG A 243 6.20 16.42 -13.07
C ARG A 243 6.19 15.80 -14.47
N GLY A 244 6.99 16.31 -15.41
CA GLY A 244 7.09 15.75 -16.77
C GLY A 244 7.52 14.27 -16.75
N ILE A 245 8.52 13.93 -15.94
CA ILE A 245 9.05 12.57 -15.80
C ILE A 245 8.00 11.62 -15.20
N VAL A 246 7.21 12.10 -14.22
CA VAL A 246 6.08 11.32 -13.67
C VAL A 246 5.01 11.09 -14.72
N LEU A 247 4.68 12.10 -15.52
CA LEU A 247 3.72 11.93 -16.63
C LEU A 247 4.25 10.97 -17.70
N ASP A 248 5.56 10.97 -17.98
CA ASP A 248 6.20 10.02 -18.90
C ASP A 248 6.14 8.58 -18.37
N LEU A 249 6.31 8.37 -17.06
CA LEU A 249 6.11 7.06 -16.43
C LEU A 249 4.66 6.59 -16.58
N LEU A 250 3.69 7.44 -16.25
CA LEU A 250 2.26 7.13 -16.38
C LEU A 250 1.85 6.83 -17.82
N GLU A 251 2.51 7.44 -18.81
CA GLU A 251 2.26 7.19 -20.23
C GLU A 251 2.62 5.76 -20.65
N LYS A 252 3.58 5.12 -19.97
CA LYS A 252 4.00 3.73 -20.27
C LYS A 252 2.93 2.71 -19.88
N ARG A 253 1.97 3.08 -19.02
CA ARG A 253 0.80 2.24 -18.76
C ARG A 253 -0.20 2.41 -19.90
N GLU A 254 -0.18 1.46 -20.82
CA GLU A 254 -1.12 1.43 -21.93
C GLU A 254 -2.55 1.21 -21.42
N LEU A 255 -3.48 2.09 -21.80
CA LEU A 255 -4.90 2.01 -21.41
C LEU A 255 -5.69 1.33 -22.54
N GLY A 256 -6.46 0.29 -22.22
CA GLY A 256 -7.30 -0.43 -23.18
C GLY A 256 -8.53 0.36 -23.62
N ASN A 257 -9.11 1.14 -22.72
CA ASN A 257 -10.27 1.97 -23.00
C ASN A 257 -9.88 3.24 -23.78
N ARG A 258 -10.40 3.37 -24.99
CA ARG A 258 -10.13 4.51 -25.89
C ARG A 258 -10.48 5.88 -25.29
N ARG A 259 -11.54 5.96 -24.47
CA ARG A 259 -11.94 7.23 -23.83
C ARG A 259 -10.96 7.64 -22.73
N LEU A 260 -10.44 6.68 -21.97
CA LEU A 260 -9.41 6.93 -20.94
C LEU A 260 -8.06 7.29 -21.59
N ALA A 261 -7.73 6.62 -22.70
CA ALA A 261 -6.53 6.86 -23.49
C ALA A 261 -6.56 8.17 -24.29
N ALA A 262 -7.74 8.73 -24.54
CA ALA A 262 -7.92 9.94 -25.33
C ALA A 262 -7.12 11.11 -24.75
N ARG A 263 -6.24 11.68 -25.58
CA ARG A 263 -5.35 12.76 -25.17
C ARG A 263 -6.07 14.11 -25.29
N ARG A 264 -5.95 14.94 -24.26
CA ARG A 264 -6.44 16.32 -24.27
C ARG A 264 -5.29 17.27 -23.93
N ARG A 265 -5.26 18.43 -24.58
CA ARG A 265 -4.23 19.45 -24.32
C ARG A 265 -4.46 20.06 -22.93
N MET A 266 -3.48 19.91 -22.04
CA MET A 266 -3.52 20.47 -20.69
C MET A 266 -2.34 21.42 -20.48
N ARG A 267 -2.58 22.53 -19.78
CA ARG A 267 -1.54 23.48 -19.39
C ARG A 267 -0.77 22.92 -18.19
N LEU A 268 0.53 22.69 -18.36
CA LEU A 268 1.41 22.23 -17.29
C LEU A 268 2.01 23.43 -16.54
N ARG A 269 2.63 24.37 -17.25
CA ARG A 269 3.21 25.60 -16.69
C ARG A 269 2.84 26.80 -17.57
N LYS A 270 3.23 28.02 -17.16
CA LYS A 270 3.04 29.23 -17.96
C LYS A 270 3.63 28.98 -19.36
N LYS A 271 2.79 29.04 -20.41
CA LYS A 271 3.09 28.75 -21.82
C LYS A 271 3.42 27.29 -22.20
N GLN A 272 3.48 26.34 -21.27
CA GLN A 272 3.77 24.93 -21.58
C GLN A 272 2.49 24.10 -21.59
N HIS A 273 2.17 23.53 -22.76
CA HIS A 273 1.03 22.61 -22.94
C HIS A 273 1.51 21.23 -23.35
N ARG A 274 0.83 20.19 -22.87
CA ARG A 274 1.07 18.80 -23.26
C ARG A 274 -0.25 18.09 -23.50
N ALA A 275 -0.31 17.23 -24.52
CA ALA A 275 -1.44 16.33 -24.73
C ALA A 275 -1.31 15.15 -23.75
N VAL A 276 -2.30 14.99 -22.87
CA VAL A 276 -2.28 14.03 -21.75
C VAL A 276 -3.56 13.20 -21.70
N ASN A 277 -3.45 11.91 -21.34
CA ASN A 277 -4.58 11.01 -21.11
C ASN A 277 -5.27 11.27 -19.77
N LEU A 278 -6.32 10.52 -19.42
CA LEU A 278 -7.07 10.77 -18.18
C LEU A 278 -6.21 10.65 -16.91
N VAL A 279 -5.43 9.58 -16.77
CA VAL A 279 -4.58 9.34 -15.58
C VAL A 279 -3.59 10.48 -15.40
N GLN A 280 -2.95 10.90 -16.49
CA GLN A 280 -2.03 12.03 -16.49
C GLN A 280 -2.73 13.34 -16.11
N ARG A 281 -3.97 13.59 -16.56
CA ARG A 281 -4.74 14.79 -16.18
C ARG A 281 -5.06 14.81 -14.69
N LEU A 282 -5.48 13.69 -14.13
CA LEU A 282 -5.75 13.53 -12.70
C LEU A 282 -4.47 13.75 -11.88
N CYS A 283 -3.33 13.22 -12.35
CA CYS A 283 -2.03 13.49 -11.76
C CYS A 283 -1.68 15.00 -11.80
N VAL A 284 -1.93 15.70 -12.90
CA VAL A 284 -1.71 17.16 -12.96
C VAL A 284 -2.55 17.91 -11.92
N HIS A 285 -3.81 17.50 -11.71
CA HIS A 285 -4.65 18.08 -10.64
C HIS A 285 -4.11 17.79 -9.24
N LEU A 286 -3.59 16.58 -9.00
CA LEU A 286 -2.92 16.22 -7.74
C LEU A 286 -1.71 17.14 -7.47
N TYR A 287 -0.88 17.40 -8.48
CA TYR A 287 0.22 18.37 -8.39
C TYR A 287 -0.25 19.80 -8.12
N GLN A 288 -1.37 20.22 -8.72
CA GLN A 288 -1.94 21.54 -8.45
C GLN A 288 -2.40 21.67 -7.00
N ALA A 289 -3.03 20.63 -6.45
CA ALA A 289 -3.45 20.59 -5.06
C ALA A 289 -2.26 20.64 -4.09
N ARG A 290 -1.24 19.81 -4.33
CA ARG A 290 0.03 19.82 -3.60
C ARG A 290 0.70 21.19 -3.63
N ASN A 291 0.79 21.82 -4.80
CA ASN A 291 1.41 23.14 -4.92
C ASN A 291 0.57 24.23 -4.26
N ALA A 292 -0.76 24.16 -4.33
CA ALA A 292 -1.62 25.11 -3.63
C ALA A 292 -1.37 25.05 -2.11
N PHE A 293 -1.30 23.85 -1.55
CA PHE A 293 -1.01 23.63 -0.13
C PHE A 293 0.39 24.09 0.26
N LEU A 294 1.44 23.56 -0.37
CA LEU A 294 2.83 23.81 0.05
C LEU A 294 3.31 25.25 -0.15
N HIS A 295 2.66 26.02 -1.03
CA HIS A 295 2.96 27.44 -1.22
C HIS A 295 2.09 28.37 -0.38
N GLY A 296 1.26 27.84 0.54
CA GLY A 296 0.42 28.66 1.41
C GLY A 296 -0.70 29.41 0.68
N ASN A 297 -1.10 28.95 -0.51
CA ASN A 297 -2.23 29.54 -1.22
C ASN A 297 -3.53 29.29 -0.45
N LYS A 298 -4.51 30.20 -0.58
CA LYS A 298 -5.84 29.99 -0.01
C LYS A 298 -6.47 28.70 -0.55
N LEU A 299 -6.74 27.76 0.35
CA LEU A 299 -7.33 26.46 0.02
C LEU A 299 -8.85 26.54 -0.01
N SER A 300 -9.45 25.73 -0.88
CA SER A 300 -10.89 25.49 -0.91
C SER A 300 -11.14 24.07 -1.39
N MET A 301 -12.33 23.53 -1.10
CA MET A 301 -12.73 22.18 -1.56
C MET A 301 -12.59 21.99 -3.07
N LYS A 302 -12.73 23.06 -3.87
CA LYS A 302 -12.58 23.02 -5.33
C LYS A 302 -11.18 22.60 -5.80
N VAL A 303 -10.16 22.78 -4.95
CA VAL A 303 -8.78 22.35 -5.22
C VAL A 303 -8.67 20.82 -5.12
N PHE A 304 -9.39 20.22 -4.17
CA PHE A 304 -9.36 18.78 -3.90
C PHE A 304 -10.44 17.99 -4.63
N VAL A 305 -11.46 18.66 -5.17
CA VAL A 305 -12.58 18.09 -5.94
C VAL A 305 -12.67 18.79 -7.30
N PRO A 306 -11.75 18.51 -8.24
CA PRO A 306 -11.78 19.12 -9.56
C PRO A 306 -13.03 18.67 -10.34
N LYS A 307 -13.55 19.56 -11.19
CA LYS A 307 -14.77 19.34 -12.01
C LYS A 307 -14.76 18.09 -12.91
N ILE A 308 -13.58 17.50 -13.14
CA ILE A 308 -13.44 16.26 -13.92
C ILE A 308 -13.96 15.04 -13.16
N LEU A 309 -13.96 15.08 -11.83
CA LEU A 309 -14.41 13.98 -10.98
C LEU A 309 -15.92 13.99 -10.84
N ALA A 310 -16.50 12.80 -10.69
CA ALA A 310 -17.89 12.64 -10.34
C ALA A 310 -18.19 13.20 -8.95
N ARG A 311 -19.46 13.49 -8.69
CA ARG A 311 -19.93 14.00 -7.40
C ARG A 311 -19.52 13.04 -6.28
N GLY A 312 -18.94 13.59 -5.21
CA GLY A 312 -18.51 12.84 -4.02
C GLY A 312 -17.11 12.24 -4.11
N ILE A 313 -16.45 12.29 -5.27
CA ILE A 313 -15.09 11.75 -5.46
C ILE A 313 -14.06 12.87 -5.34
N ARG A 314 -13.06 12.67 -4.48
CA ARG A 314 -11.96 13.60 -4.21
C ARG A 314 -10.67 13.13 -4.90
N LEU A 315 -9.72 14.03 -5.06
CA LEU A 315 -8.38 13.69 -5.56
C LEU A 315 -7.68 12.62 -4.70
N LEU A 316 -7.89 12.65 -3.39
CA LEU A 316 -7.30 11.63 -2.50
C LEU A 316 -7.87 10.23 -2.72
N ASP A 317 -9.14 10.12 -3.14
CA ASP A 317 -9.73 8.82 -3.44
C ASP A 317 -9.11 8.21 -4.73
N ILE A 318 -8.52 9.05 -5.57
CA ILE A 318 -7.94 8.69 -6.88
C ILE A 318 -6.41 8.63 -6.85
N ALA A 319 -5.75 9.30 -5.92
CA ALA A 319 -4.29 9.31 -5.81
C ALA A 319 -3.67 7.90 -5.69
N PRO A 320 -4.24 6.96 -4.90
CA PRO A 320 -3.81 5.57 -4.88
C PRO A 320 -3.92 4.91 -6.26
N VAL A 321 -5.01 5.13 -7.00
CA VAL A 321 -5.24 4.57 -8.34
C VAL A 321 -4.22 5.12 -9.36
N ILE A 322 -3.86 6.39 -9.27
CA ILE A 322 -2.78 6.99 -10.09
C ILE A 322 -1.44 6.32 -9.76
N TYR A 323 -1.16 6.09 -8.48
CA TYR A 323 0.07 5.44 -8.04
C TYR A 323 0.12 3.97 -8.49
N LEU A 324 -1.00 3.24 -8.44
CA LEU A 324 -1.11 1.89 -9.00
C LEU A 324 -0.77 1.88 -10.50
N ALA A 325 -1.33 2.81 -11.28
CA ALA A 325 -0.99 2.94 -12.71
C ALA A 325 0.51 3.16 -12.94
N ALA A 326 1.17 3.93 -12.07
CA ALA A 326 2.61 4.20 -12.15
C ALA A 326 3.45 2.96 -11.80
N ILE A 327 3.04 2.17 -10.80
CA ILE A 327 3.70 0.91 -10.46
C ILE A 327 3.52 -0.11 -11.58
N GLU A 328 2.30 -0.26 -12.11
CA GLU A 328 2.04 -1.18 -13.23
C GLU A 328 2.85 -0.80 -14.48
N ALA A 329 3.01 0.50 -14.75
CA ALA A 329 3.90 1.00 -15.80
C ALA A 329 5.37 0.60 -15.56
N LEU A 330 5.86 0.73 -14.32
CA LEU A 330 7.24 0.41 -13.97
C LEU A 330 7.52 -1.09 -14.07
N LEU A 331 6.64 -1.90 -13.49
CA LEU A 331 6.76 -3.36 -13.41
C LEU A 331 6.33 -4.06 -14.71
N LYS A 332 5.68 -3.34 -15.64
CA LYS A 332 5.13 -3.86 -16.90
C LYS A 332 4.15 -5.02 -16.67
N THR A 333 3.41 -4.97 -15.57
CA THR A 333 2.48 -6.04 -15.14
C THR A 333 1.22 -6.10 -15.99
N HIS A 334 0.85 -5.00 -16.63
CA HIS A 334 -0.30 -4.95 -17.53
C HIS A 334 0.13 -4.73 -18.99
N ARG A 335 -0.36 -5.59 -19.87
CA ARG A 335 -0.33 -5.37 -21.32
C ARG A 335 -1.76 -5.52 -21.84
N PRO A 336 -2.34 -4.50 -22.47
CA PRO A 336 -3.65 -4.66 -23.08
C PRO A 336 -3.57 -5.75 -24.15
N VAL A 337 -4.59 -6.61 -24.21
CA VAL A 337 -4.70 -7.61 -25.27
C VAL A 337 -4.85 -6.87 -26.60
N ARG A 338 -3.77 -6.81 -27.39
CA ARG A 338 -3.79 -6.24 -28.74
C ARG A 338 -4.18 -7.35 -29.71
N LEU A 339 -5.35 -7.21 -30.32
CA LEU A 339 -5.71 -8.02 -31.48
C LEU A 339 -4.72 -7.73 -32.61
N ARG A 340 -3.94 -8.73 -33.02
CA ARG A 340 -3.15 -8.66 -34.27
C ARG A 340 -4.12 -8.52 -35.45
N SER A 341 -3.71 -7.80 -36.50
CA SER A 341 -4.54 -7.62 -37.71
C SER A 341 -4.77 -8.93 -38.47
N ASN A 342 -3.86 -9.91 -38.35
CA ASN A 342 -3.88 -11.18 -39.09
C ASN A 342 -4.16 -12.38 -38.17
N ILE A 343 -5.27 -12.36 -37.42
CA ILE A 343 -5.73 -13.52 -36.65
C ILE A 343 -7.03 -14.06 -37.23
N THR A 344 -7.16 -15.38 -37.17
CA THR A 344 -8.37 -16.10 -37.57
C THR A 344 -9.60 -15.55 -36.82
N PRO A 345 -10.81 -15.65 -37.40
CA PRO A 345 -12.04 -15.22 -36.73
C PRO A 345 -12.21 -15.83 -35.32
N VAL A 346 -11.78 -17.09 -35.14
CA VAL A 346 -11.80 -17.79 -33.84
C VAL A 346 -10.84 -17.14 -32.84
N ALA A 347 -9.60 -16.84 -33.23
CA ALA A 347 -8.64 -16.17 -32.35
C ALA A 347 -9.04 -14.73 -32.04
N ARG A 348 -9.71 -14.04 -32.97
CA ARG A 348 -10.29 -12.71 -32.75
C ARG A 348 -11.44 -12.78 -31.74
N HIS A 349 -12.31 -13.78 -31.84
CA HIS A 349 -13.42 -13.99 -30.91
C HIS A 349 -12.92 -14.41 -29.52
N ALA A 350 -11.94 -15.30 -29.44
CA ALA A 350 -11.30 -15.70 -28.19
C ALA A 350 -10.61 -14.50 -27.50
N ALA A 351 -9.82 -13.70 -28.22
CA ALA A 351 -9.20 -12.51 -27.65
C ALA A 351 -10.20 -11.41 -27.29
N PHE A 352 -11.34 -11.31 -28.00
CA PHE A 352 -12.46 -10.45 -27.62
C PHE A 352 -13.10 -10.92 -26.31
N ILE A 353 -13.41 -12.21 -26.18
CA ILE A 353 -13.91 -12.82 -24.93
C ILE A 353 -12.91 -12.61 -23.80
N THR A 354 -11.62 -12.90 -24.01
CA THR A 354 -10.57 -12.64 -23.03
C THR A 354 -10.49 -11.15 -22.66
N SER A 355 -10.67 -10.23 -23.61
CA SER A 355 -10.68 -8.78 -23.32
C SER A 355 -11.91 -8.31 -22.56
N ILE A 356 -13.07 -8.98 -22.75
CA ILE A 356 -14.30 -8.74 -22.00
C ILE A 356 -14.19 -9.33 -20.60
N MET A 357 -13.60 -10.53 -20.49
CA MET A 357 -13.42 -11.26 -19.23
C MET A 357 -12.23 -10.75 -18.41
N SER A 358 -11.24 -10.12 -19.04
CA SER A 358 -10.15 -9.40 -18.36
C SER A 358 -10.66 -8.04 -17.90
N TYR A 359 -11.48 -8.06 -16.85
CA TYR A 359 -11.95 -6.85 -16.20
C TYR A 359 -10.74 -6.07 -15.66
N ASN A 360 -10.42 -4.94 -16.30
CA ASN A 360 -9.34 -4.07 -15.85
C ASN A 360 -9.88 -3.15 -14.74
N THR A 361 -9.75 -3.62 -13.50
CA THR A 361 -10.27 -2.97 -12.30
C THR A 361 -9.79 -1.53 -12.15
N LEU A 362 -8.53 -1.24 -12.53
CA LEU A 362 -7.96 0.10 -12.52
C LEU A 362 -8.68 1.03 -13.51
N GLU A 363 -8.88 0.58 -14.74
CA GLU A 363 -9.57 1.39 -15.76
C GLU A 363 -11.04 1.59 -15.40
N ASP A 364 -11.67 0.60 -14.78
CA ASP A 364 -13.03 0.75 -14.29
C ASP A 364 -13.13 1.75 -13.13
N ALA A 365 -12.16 1.71 -12.19
CA ALA A 365 -12.04 2.73 -11.14
C ALA A 365 -11.94 4.14 -11.74
N LEU A 366 -11.13 4.32 -12.78
CA LEU A 366 -10.99 5.60 -13.48
C LEU A 366 -12.27 6.04 -14.20
N ARG A 367 -13.05 5.10 -14.78
CA ARG A 367 -14.35 5.41 -15.39
C ARG A 367 -15.35 5.89 -14.34
N ARG A 368 -15.47 5.14 -13.23
CA ARG A 368 -16.32 5.52 -12.09
C ARG A 368 -15.90 6.87 -11.52
N ALA A 369 -14.60 7.13 -11.41
CA ALA A 369 -14.04 8.38 -10.93
C ALA A 369 -14.56 9.61 -11.66
N VAL A 370 -14.87 9.48 -12.96
CA VAL A 370 -15.34 10.58 -13.82
C VAL A 370 -16.81 10.45 -14.22
N GLY A 371 -17.54 9.50 -13.61
CA GLY A 371 -18.97 9.31 -13.81
C GLY A 371 -19.33 8.69 -15.16
N TRP A 372 -18.40 7.96 -15.79
CA TRP A 372 -18.69 7.22 -17.02
C TRP A 372 -19.30 5.87 -16.66
N LYS A 373 -20.51 5.61 -17.17
CA LYS A 373 -21.15 4.30 -17.13
C LYS A 373 -20.45 3.31 -18.05
#